data_AF-A0AAU4Y682-F1
#
_entry.id   AF-A0AAU4Y682-F1
#
_cell.length_a   1.000
_cell.length_b   1.000
_cell.length_c   1.000
_cell.angle_alpha   90.00
_cell.angle_beta   90.00
_cell.angle_gamma   90.00
#
_symmetry.space_group_name_H-M   'P 1'
#
loop_
_entity.id
_entity.type
_entity.pdbx_description
1 polymer ?
#
loop_
_entity_poly.entity_id
_entity_poly.type
_entity_poly.pdbx_seq_one_letter_code
_entity_poly.pdbx_strand_id
1 'polypeptide(L)'
;MSDAAQPTAAEVRAAAEAVKTALDRHLAAVERRTGEDDPGVYEAFNELAAAAEVYDELLYDRYDEVTPFEIPGAEDSLPPYGGPEEPHALSVLIRRDYAVAEPQRLLAQARRVEAADDEGVGAAVSDTVHGALGMLFGEFEADEIASRHKEFGLEEGDSTLWVLAAEEPAEPGEWLEAPFEEADPGRVVCRFDVSSVFDELDGDDGDDGDLVDDLDDEELEPLDADR
;
A
#
# COMPACT_ATOMS: atom_id res chain seq x y z
N MET A 1 -38.87 -4.01 7.44
CA MET A 1 -37.89 -5.02 7.89
C MET A 1 -38.24 -6.30 7.16
N SER A 2 -37.50 -6.65 6.12
CA SER A 2 -37.80 -7.81 5.26
C SER A 2 -37.70 -9.10 6.07
N ASP A 3 -38.76 -9.89 6.00
CA ASP A 3 -38.80 -11.28 6.46
C ASP A 3 -38.05 -12.13 5.42
N ALA A 4 -36.72 -12.10 5.46
CA ALA A 4 -35.89 -13.01 4.66
C ALA A 4 -36.01 -14.39 5.30
N ALA A 5 -36.52 -15.37 4.54
CA ALA A 5 -36.66 -16.73 5.01
C ALA A 5 -35.30 -17.28 5.43
N GLN A 6 -35.16 -17.74 6.68
CA GLN A 6 -33.92 -18.34 7.13
C GLN A 6 -33.58 -19.60 6.33
N PRO A 7 -32.31 -19.82 5.97
CA PRO A 7 -31.89 -20.99 5.22
C PRO A 7 -32.21 -22.28 5.97
N THR A 8 -32.56 -23.32 5.23
CA THR A 8 -32.95 -24.61 5.77
C THR A 8 -31.72 -25.47 6.08
N ALA A 9 -31.87 -26.42 7.01
CA ALA A 9 -30.82 -27.40 7.27
C ALA A 9 -30.49 -28.29 6.05
N ALA A 10 -31.36 -28.34 5.04
CA ALA A 10 -31.08 -29.04 3.79
C ALA A 10 -30.13 -28.23 2.89
N GLU A 11 -30.32 -26.92 2.82
CA GLU A 11 -29.45 -26.00 2.07
C GLU A 11 -28.03 -25.97 2.68
N VAL A 12 -27.91 -25.87 4.01
CA VAL A 12 -26.58 -25.93 4.66
C VAL A 12 -25.86 -27.24 4.36
N ARG A 13 -26.58 -28.38 4.37
CA ARG A 13 -25.97 -29.68 4.01
C ARG A 13 -25.60 -29.74 2.53
N ALA A 14 -26.40 -29.17 1.63
CA ALA A 14 -26.10 -29.11 0.21
C ALA A 14 -24.84 -28.28 -0.06
N ALA A 15 -24.69 -27.13 0.62
CA ALA A 15 -23.49 -26.31 0.55
C ALA A 15 -22.26 -27.04 1.10
N ALA A 16 -22.38 -27.75 2.22
CA ALA A 16 -21.29 -28.60 2.73
C ALA A 16 -20.83 -29.68 1.73
N GLU A 17 -21.77 -30.29 0.99
CA GLU A 17 -21.44 -31.24 -0.08
C GLU A 17 -20.80 -30.57 -1.30
N ALA A 18 -21.20 -29.33 -1.61
CA ALA A 18 -20.58 -28.53 -2.66
C ALA A 18 -19.11 -28.23 -2.34
N VAL A 19 -18.79 -27.84 -1.09
CA VAL A 19 -17.41 -27.62 -0.64
C VAL A 19 -16.57 -28.89 -0.80
N LYS A 20 -17.08 -30.06 -0.38
CA LYS A 20 -16.37 -31.33 -0.54
C LYS A 20 -16.10 -31.66 -2.00
N THR A 21 -17.10 -31.46 -2.85
CA THR A 21 -16.99 -31.69 -4.30
C THR A 21 -15.95 -30.76 -4.94
N ALA A 22 -15.93 -29.48 -4.54
CA ALA A 22 -14.97 -28.51 -5.02
C ALA A 22 -13.55 -28.82 -4.52
N LEU A 23 -13.42 -29.30 -3.28
CA LEU A 23 -12.14 -29.73 -2.71
C LEU A 23 -11.55 -30.92 -3.49
N ASP A 24 -12.38 -31.92 -3.80
CA ASP A 24 -11.98 -33.06 -4.62
C ASP A 24 -11.54 -32.62 -6.03
N ARG A 25 -12.25 -31.65 -6.62
CA ARG A 25 -11.89 -31.09 -7.94
C ARG A 25 -10.58 -30.33 -7.90
N HIS A 26 -10.38 -29.50 -6.88
CA HIS A 26 -9.14 -28.77 -6.66
C HIS A 26 -7.96 -29.73 -6.49
N LEU A 27 -8.09 -30.76 -5.64
CA LEU A 27 -7.06 -31.79 -5.50
C LEU A 27 -6.76 -32.48 -6.84
N ALA A 28 -7.78 -32.87 -7.60
CA ALA A 28 -7.62 -33.48 -8.91
C ALA A 28 -6.98 -32.55 -9.95
N ALA A 29 -7.14 -31.23 -9.82
CA ALA A 29 -6.45 -30.25 -10.66
C ALA A 29 -4.96 -30.16 -10.27
N VAL A 30 -4.66 -30.08 -8.97
CA VAL A 30 -3.29 -30.06 -8.44
C VAL A 30 -2.51 -31.31 -8.84
N GLU A 31 -3.12 -32.49 -8.74
CA GLU A 31 -2.49 -33.77 -9.12
C GLU A 31 -2.19 -33.88 -10.63
N ARG A 32 -2.91 -33.11 -11.47
CA ARG A 32 -2.76 -33.09 -12.94
C ARG A 32 -1.98 -31.88 -13.44
N ARG A 33 -1.49 -31.01 -12.56
CA ARG A 33 -0.86 -29.75 -12.95
C ARG A 33 0.34 -29.97 -13.86
N THR A 34 0.49 -29.09 -14.84
CA THR A 34 1.54 -29.17 -15.86
C THR A 34 2.67 -28.15 -15.65
N GLY A 35 2.52 -27.26 -14.66
CA GLY A 35 3.51 -26.25 -14.26
C GLY A 35 3.21 -25.68 -12.87
N GLU A 36 4.03 -24.71 -12.43
CA GLU A 36 3.83 -23.99 -11.17
C GLU A 36 2.63 -23.04 -11.24
N ASP A 37 2.40 -22.40 -12.39
CA ASP A 37 1.28 -21.48 -12.67
C ASP A 37 0.20 -22.13 -13.57
N ASP A 38 -0.30 -23.31 -13.19
CA ASP A 38 -1.32 -23.98 -13.99
C ASP A 38 -2.70 -23.28 -13.85
N PRO A 39 -3.29 -22.73 -14.94
CA PRO A 39 -4.56 -22.00 -14.87
C PRO A 39 -5.71 -22.85 -14.35
N GLY A 40 -5.69 -24.18 -14.59
CA GLY A 40 -6.73 -25.08 -14.13
C GLY A 40 -6.70 -25.30 -12.62
N VAL A 41 -5.53 -25.17 -11.98
CA VAL A 41 -5.42 -25.19 -10.51
C VAL A 41 -6.01 -23.91 -9.94
N TYR A 42 -5.69 -22.76 -10.54
CA TYR A 42 -6.21 -21.46 -10.11
C TYR A 42 -7.74 -21.37 -10.24
N GLU A 43 -8.31 -21.83 -11.36
CA GLU A 43 -9.75 -21.89 -11.56
C GLU A 43 -10.43 -22.79 -10.51
N ALA A 44 -9.88 -23.98 -10.27
CA ALA A 44 -10.43 -24.90 -9.27
C ALA A 44 -10.28 -24.38 -7.83
N PHE A 45 -9.24 -23.59 -7.54
CA PHE A 45 -9.07 -22.89 -6.27
C PHE A 45 -10.18 -21.86 -6.05
N ASN A 46 -10.47 -21.03 -7.06
CA ASN A 46 -11.55 -20.03 -6.98
C ASN A 46 -12.93 -20.68 -6.83
N GLU A 47 -13.18 -21.80 -7.51
CA GLU A 47 -14.43 -22.56 -7.31
C GLU A 47 -14.57 -23.11 -5.89
N LEU A 48 -13.46 -23.58 -5.28
CA LEU A 48 -13.45 -24.04 -3.90
C LEU A 48 -13.69 -22.89 -2.92
N ALA A 49 -13.04 -21.74 -3.13
CA ALA A 49 -13.23 -20.54 -2.33
C ALA A 49 -14.70 -20.09 -2.34
N ALA A 50 -15.30 -19.95 -3.53
CA ALA A 50 -16.71 -19.56 -3.68
C ALA A 50 -17.67 -20.57 -3.02
N ALA A 51 -17.39 -21.88 -3.13
CA ALA A 51 -18.21 -22.89 -2.47
C ALA A 51 -18.10 -22.81 -0.94
N ALA A 52 -16.91 -22.51 -0.40
CA ALA A 52 -16.68 -22.37 1.03
C ALA A 52 -17.37 -21.13 1.61
N GLU A 53 -17.33 -20.00 0.92
CA GLU A 53 -18.02 -18.76 1.30
C GLU A 53 -19.55 -18.98 1.42
N VAL A 54 -20.16 -19.56 0.39
CA VAL A 54 -21.61 -19.90 0.41
C VAL A 54 -21.96 -20.83 1.58
N TYR A 55 -21.08 -21.78 1.90
CA TYR A 55 -21.31 -22.66 3.05
C TYR A 55 -21.21 -21.90 4.38
N ASP A 56 -20.23 -21.02 4.54
CA ASP A 56 -20.01 -20.23 5.76
C ASP A 56 -21.18 -19.26 6.01
N GLU A 57 -21.65 -18.56 4.97
CA GLU A 57 -22.84 -17.69 5.05
C GLU A 57 -24.08 -18.47 5.52
N LEU A 58 -24.37 -19.61 4.88
CA LEU A 58 -25.53 -20.42 5.23
C LEU A 58 -25.40 -21.06 6.62
N LEU A 59 -24.17 -21.39 7.04
CA LEU A 59 -23.87 -21.91 8.38
C LEU A 59 -24.14 -20.85 9.44
N TYR A 60 -23.66 -19.62 9.22
CA TYR A 60 -23.87 -18.48 10.10
C TYR A 60 -25.35 -18.10 10.18
N ASP A 61 -26.02 -17.91 9.05
CA ASP A 61 -27.44 -17.52 9.01
C ASP A 61 -28.35 -18.50 9.76
N ARG A 62 -28.01 -19.79 9.73
CA ARG A 62 -28.85 -20.84 10.31
C ARG A 62 -28.45 -21.23 11.73
N TYR A 63 -27.17 -21.24 12.06
CA TYR A 63 -26.65 -21.78 13.31
C TYR A 63 -25.85 -20.79 14.14
N ASP A 64 -25.59 -19.58 13.63
CA ASP A 64 -24.76 -18.56 14.29
C ASP A 64 -23.34 -19.08 14.60
N GLU A 65 -22.81 -19.90 13.68
CA GLU A 65 -21.51 -20.55 13.77
C GLU A 65 -20.69 -20.22 12.51
N VAL A 66 -19.37 -20.17 12.66
CA VAL A 66 -18.42 -19.88 11.58
C VAL A 66 -17.40 -21.01 11.44
N THR A 67 -16.86 -21.18 10.24
CA THR A 67 -15.77 -22.12 10.01
C THR A 67 -14.43 -21.55 10.46
N PRO A 68 -13.48 -22.39 10.92
CA PRO A 68 -12.16 -21.93 11.36
C PRO A 68 -11.17 -21.69 10.19
N PHE A 69 -11.65 -21.72 8.93
CA PHE A 69 -10.82 -21.58 7.75
C PHE A 69 -11.03 -20.19 7.14
N GLU A 70 -9.95 -19.43 6.98
CA GLU A 70 -9.98 -18.16 6.26
C GLU A 70 -9.47 -18.37 4.83
N ILE A 71 -10.11 -17.73 3.85
CA ILE A 71 -9.67 -17.72 2.46
C ILE A 71 -8.67 -16.57 2.31
N PRO A 72 -7.36 -16.85 2.11
CA PRO A 72 -6.38 -15.77 1.96
C PRO A 72 -6.71 -14.96 0.70
N GLY A 73 -6.93 -13.65 0.86
CA GLY A 73 -7.00 -12.69 -0.24
C GLY A 73 -8.38 -12.30 -0.77
N ALA A 74 -9.50 -12.80 -0.21
CA ALA A 74 -10.82 -12.36 -0.66
C ALA A 74 -11.08 -10.85 -0.43
N GLU A 75 -10.46 -10.25 0.60
CA GLU A 75 -10.58 -8.81 0.88
C GLU A 75 -9.29 -8.01 0.61
N ASP A 76 -8.11 -8.65 0.65
CA ASP A 76 -6.81 -7.95 0.57
C ASP A 76 -6.14 -7.98 -0.81
N SER A 77 -6.64 -8.79 -1.77
CA SER A 77 -6.09 -8.83 -3.12
C SER A 77 -6.90 -7.96 -4.08
N LEU A 78 -6.20 -7.08 -4.80
CA LEU A 78 -6.83 -6.27 -5.84
C LEU A 78 -7.44 -7.18 -6.92
N PRO A 79 -8.59 -6.81 -7.51
CA PRO A 79 -9.17 -7.56 -8.61
C PRO A 79 -8.17 -7.66 -9.79
N PRO A 80 -8.30 -8.66 -10.66
CA PRO A 80 -7.44 -8.75 -11.85
C PRO A 80 -7.48 -7.47 -12.68
N TYR A 81 -6.31 -7.01 -13.14
CA TYR A 81 -6.20 -5.80 -13.95
C TYR A 81 -7.09 -5.88 -15.20
N GLY A 82 -8.01 -4.93 -15.32
CA GLY A 82 -8.98 -4.84 -16.42
C GLY A 82 -8.72 -3.69 -17.39
N GLY A 83 -7.60 -2.97 -17.25
CA GLY A 83 -7.23 -1.83 -18.09
C GLY A 83 -6.54 -2.21 -19.41
N PRO A 84 -6.14 -1.22 -20.22
CA PRO A 84 -5.44 -1.45 -21.49
C PRO A 84 -4.04 -2.06 -21.28
N GLU A 85 -3.58 -2.88 -22.24
CA GLU A 85 -2.22 -3.46 -22.22
C GLU A 85 -1.12 -2.38 -22.31
N GLU A 86 -1.37 -1.31 -23.06
CA GLU A 86 -0.46 -0.16 -23.22
C GLU A 86 -1.15 1.13 -22.72
N PRO A 87 -1.08 1.45 -21.41
CA PRO A 87 -1.66 2.69 -20.88
C PRO A 87 -0.86 3.92 -21.35
N HIS A 88 -1.56 4.96 -21.79
CA HIS A 88 -0.95 6.21 -22.28
C HIS A 88 -1.10 7.38 -21.30
N ALA A 89 -1.86 7.19 -20.21
CA ALA A 89 -2.03 8.11 -19.11
C ALA A 89 -2.06 7.33 -17.80
N LEU A 90 -1.52 7.91 -16.72
CA LEU A 90 -1.41 7.29 -15.41
C LEU A 90 -1.81 8.27 -14.31
N SER A 91 -2.40 7.73 -13.24
CA SER A 91 -2.64 8.43 -11.98
C SER A 91 -1.90 7.72 -10.85
N VAL A 92 -1.32 8.48 -9.93
CA VAL A 92 -0.55 7.95 -8.80
C VAL A 92 -1.22 8.40 -7.51
N LEU A 93 -1.65 7.45 -6.69
CA LEU A 93 -2.24 7.71 -5.38
C LEU A 93 -1.27 7.24 -4.31
N ILE A 94 -0.94 8.14 -3.39
CA ILE A 94 0.03 7.89 -2.32
C ILE A 94 -0.64 8.11 -0.98
N ARG A 95 -0.59 7.09 -0.13
CA ARG A 95 -0.81 7.24 1.31
C ARG A 95 0.55 7.20 2.00
N ARG A 96 0.83 8.20 2.83
CA ARG A 96 2.00 8.24 3.72
C ARG A 96 1.49 8.50 5.14
N ASP A 97 1.82 7.62 6.06
CA ASP A 97 1.49 7.81 7.46
C ASP A 97 2.65 8.51 8.17
N TYR A 98 2.33 9.36 9.15
CA TYR A 98 3.33 10.01 10.00
C TYR A 98 2.91 9.97 11.46
N ALA A 99 3.87 9.75 12.35
CA ALA A 99 3.71 10.00 13.77
C ALA A 99 4.27 11.38 14.13
N VAL A 100 3.55 12.16 14.95
CA VAL A 100 4.08 13.41 15.50
C VAL A 100 5.02 13.08 16.68
N ALA A 101 6.28 12.76 16.37
CA ALA A 101 7.27 12.34 17.36
C ALA A 101 7.82 13.51 18.19
N GLU A 102 8.01 14.69 17.58
CA GLU A 102 8.52 15.90 18.25
C GLU A 102 7.54 17.08 18.11
N PRO A 103 6.43 17.13 18.88
CA PRO A 103 5.43 18.20 18.78
C PRO A 103 6.00 19.61 18.95
N GLN A 104 7.03 19.77 19.79
CA GLN A 104 7.65 21.07 20.01
C GLN A 104 8.41 21.57 18.79
N ARG A 105 9.03 20.66 18.02
CA ARG A 105 9.71 20.99 16.77
C ARG A 105 8.69 21.42 15.70
N LEU A 106 7.59 20.68 15.60
CA LEU A 106 6.46 21.00 14.72
C LEU A 106 5.92 22.42 14.99
N LEU A 107 5.63 22.74 16.25
CA LEU A 107 5.15 24.07 16.66
C LEU A 107 6.18 25.17 16.34
N ALA A 108 7.46 24.88 16.55
CA ALA A 108 8.53 25.84 16.26
C ALA A 108 8.68 26.12 14.76
N GLN A 109 8.42 25.15 13.89
CA GLN A 109 8.40 25.34 12.44
C GLN A 109 7.18 26.16 12.00
N ALA A 110 5.99 25.82 12.49
CA ALA A 110 4.77 26.56 12.18
C ALA A 110 4.90 28.05 12.57
N ARG A 111 5.44 28.35 13.76
CA ARG A 111 5.69 29.74 14.17
C ARG A 111 6.68 30.48 13.27
N ARG A 112 7.63 29.79 12.63
CA ARG A 112 8.56 30.42 11.67
C ARG A 112 7.85 30.77 10.37
N VAL A 113 6.96 29.90 9.89
CA VAL A 113 6.09 30.16 8.72
C VAL A 113 5.18 31.35 9.03
N GLU A 114 4.45 31.30 10.15
CA GLU A 114 3.55 32.37 10.59
C GLU A 114 4.27 33.73 10.76
N ALA A 115 5.53 33.73 11.20
CA ALA A 115 6.31 34.95 11.33
C ALA A 115 6.87 35.48 10.01
N ALA A 116 6.96 34.65 8.96
CA ALA A 116 7.39 35.04 7.63
C ALA A 116 6.26 35.65 6.81
N ASP A 117 5.01 35.30 7.11
CA ASP A 117 3.82 35.90 6.53
C ASP A 117 3.57 37.30 7.14
N ASP A 118 3.93 38.35 6.38
CA ASP A 118 3.84 39.77 6.78
C ASP A 118 2.38 40.29 6.92
N GLU A 119 1.36 39.43 6.73
CA GLU A 119 -0.08 39.74 6.81
C GLU A 119 -0.69 39.21 8.13
N GLY A 120 -0.63 40.04 9.17
CA GLY A 120 -1.05 39.66 10.53
C GLY A 120 -2.55 39.45 10.80
N VAL A 121 -2.83 39.23 12.10
CA VAL A 121 -4.16 39.23 12.76
C VAL A 121 -5.02 37.99 12.54
N GLY A 122 -4.44 36.80 12.76
CA GLY A 122 -5.18 35.58 13.10
C GLY A 122 -4.95 35.20 14.57
N ALA A 123 -5.91 34.59 15.24
CA ALA A 123 -5.65 33.95 16.55
C ALA A 123 -4.53 32.92 16.36
N ALA A 124 -3.55 32.82 17.27
CA ALA A 124 -2.35 31.98 17.12
C ALA A 124 -2.71 30.52 16.75
N VAL A 125 -2.80 30.22 15.45
CA VAL A 125 -3.21 28.90 14.94
C VAL A 125 -2.07 27.92 15.19
N SER A 126 -0.83 28.42 15.10
CA SER A 126 0.41 27.68 15.34
C SER A 126 0.64 27.22 16.79
N ASP A 127 -0.17 27.68 17.77
CA ASP A 127 0.00 27.30 19.17
C ASP A 127 -0.55 25.90 19.51
N THR A 128 -1.27 25.29 18.58
CA THR A 128 -1.76 23.91 18.70
C THR A 128 -1.10 23.02 17.66
N VAL A 129 -0.88 21.75 18.01
CA VAL A 129 -0.35 20.74 17.06
C VAL A 129 -1.23 20.66 15.80
N HIS A 130 -2.55 20.69 15.97
CA HIS A 130 -3.50 20.66 14.86
C HIS A 130 -3.33 21.85 13.91
N GLY A 131 -3.25 23.07 14.45
CA GLY A 131 -3.07 24.26 13.62
C GLY A 131 -1.67 24.36 13.00
N ALA A 132 -0.64 23.86 13.68
CA ALA A 132 0.70 23.72 13.11
C ALA A 132 0.73 22.74 11.92
N LEU A 133 0.03 21.60 12.01
CA LEU A 133 -0.12 20.68 10.89
C LEU A 133 -0.81 21.35 9.70
N GLY A 134 -1.95 22.02 9.93
CA GLY A 134 -2.69 22.71 8.87
C GLY A 134 -1.86 23.80 8.18
N MET A 135 -1.03 24.52 8.93
CA MET A 135 -0.14 25.54 8.38
C MET A 135 0.99 24.93 7.54
N LEU A 136 1.68 23.92 8.05
CA LEU A 136 2.80 23.29 7.33
C LEU A 136 2.32 22.58 6.06
N PHE A 137 1.22 21.83 6.11
CA PHE A 137 0.64 21.17 4.94
C PHE A 137 -0.07 22.12 3.97
N GLY A 138 -0.30 23.37 4.39
CA GLY A 138 -0.79 24.44 3.50
C GLY A 138 0.33 25.20 2.80
N GLU A 139 1.50 25.33 3.45
CA GLU A 139 2.65 26.08 2.93
C GLU A 139 3.59 25.22 2.08
N PHE A 140 3.85 23.98 2.49
CA PHE A 140 4.83 23.11 1.84
C PHE A 140 4.16 22.06 0.96
N GLU A 141 4.81 21.74 -0.17
CA GLU A 141 4.38 20.65 -1.03
C GLU A 141 4.54 19.29 -0.32
N ALA A 142 3.70 18.31 -0.69
CA ALA A 142 3.69 16.99 -0.05
C ALA A 142 5.05 16.27 -0.15
N ASP A 143 5.79 16.45 -1.25
CA ASP A 143 7.12 15.85 -1.42
C ASP A 143 8.22 16.60 -0.67
N GLU A 144 8.03 17.90 -0.41
CA GLU A 144 8.92 18.64 0.49
C GLU A 144 8.73 18.18 1.93
N ILE A 145 7.48 18.00 2.37
CA ILE A 145 7.19 17.43 3.69
C ILE A 145 7.76 16.02 3.81
N ALA A 146 7.61 15.18 2.78
CA ALA A 146 8.16 13.83 2.78
C ALA A 146 9.69 13.82 2.88
N SER A 147 10.39 14.66 2.10
CA SER A 147 11.86 14.70 2.13
C SER A 147 12.44 15.30 3.42
N ARG A 148 11.68 16.15 4.12
CA ARG A 148 12.15 16.89 5.31
C ARG A 148 11.32 16.60 6.57
N HIS A 149 10.62 15.46 6.63
CA HIS A 149 9.67 15.12 7.71
C HIS A 149 10.28 15.24 9.12
N LYS A 150 11.54 14.83 9.30
CA LYS A 150 12.28 14.95 10.57
C LYS A 150 12.53 16.41 11.01
N GLU A 151 12.63 17.34 10.07
CA GLU A 151 12.76 18.78 10.38
C GLU A 151 11.46 19.37 10.94
N PHE A 152 10.32 18.75 10.60
CA PHE A 152 9.00 19.08 11.10
C PHE A 152 8.64 18.32 12.39
N GLY A 153 9.51 17.42 12.86
CA GLY A 153 9.26 16.60 14.04
C GLY A 153 8.26 15.47 13.80
N LEU A 154 8.17 15.03 12.56
CA LEU A 154 7.41 13.86 12.13
C LEU A 154 8.36 12.67 11.99
N GLU A 155 7.86 11.49 12.33
CA GLU A 155 8.49 10.20 12.01
C GLU A 155 7.64 9.51 10.95
N GLU A 156 8.28 8.97 9.92
CA GLU A 156 7.60 8.26 8.83
C GLU A 156 7.03 6.93 9.32
N GLY A 157 5.80 6.63 8.93
CA GLY A 157 5.11 5.37 9.18
C GLY A 157 4.99 4.53 7.91
N ASP A 158 3.92 3.74 7.82
CA ASP A 158 3.67 2.93 6.63
C ASP A 158 3.32 3.83 5.43
N SER A 159 3.63 3.35 4.23
CA SER A 159 3.21 3.99 3.00
C SER A 159 2.69 2.99 1.97
N THR A 160 1.75 3.45 1.16
CA THR A 160 1.18 2.71 0.05
C THR A 160 1.15 3.59 -1.19
N LEU A 161 1.65 3.06 -2.30
CA LEU A 161 1.66 3.69 -3.62
C LEU A 161 0.83 2.85 -4.59
N TRP A 162 -0.21 3.45 -5.17
CA TRP A 162 -1.00 2.85 -6.24
C TRP A 162 -0.73 3.58 -7.56
N VAL A 163 -0.49 2.81 -8.63
CA VAL A 163 -0.35 3.31 -10.00
C VAL A 163 -1.53 2.83 -10.81
N LEU A 164 -2.37 3.75 -11.29
CA LEU A 164 -3.60 3.44 -12.02
C LEU A 164 -3.48 3.84 -13.48
N ALA A 165 -4.00 2.99 -14.37
CA ALA A 165 -4.17 3.33 -15.77
C ALA A 165 -5.40 4.22 -15.97
N ALA A 166 -5.20 5.40 -16.55
CA ALA A 166 -6.27 6.31 -16.92
C ALA A 166 -6.61 6.16 -18.41
N GLU A 167 -7.88 6.38 -18.77
CA GLU A 167 -8.33 6.37 -20.16
C GLU A 167 -7.96 7.66 -20.89
N GLU A 168 -7.94 8.79 -20.19
CA GLU A 168 -7.62 10.11 -20.74
C GLU A 168 -6.71 10.85 -19.74
N PRO A 169 -5.81 11.73 -20.21
CA PRO A 169 -5.01 12.57 -19.34
C PRO A 169 -5.90 13.62 -18.64
N ALA A 170 -5.65 13.88 -17.35
CA ALA A 170 -6.37 14.90 -16.58
C ALA A 170 -6.16 16.32 -17.16
N GLU A 171 -7.18 17.16 -17.06
CA GLU A 171 -7.07 18.56 -17.49
C GLU A 171 -6.30 19.40 -16.45
N PRO A 172 -5.40 20.31 -16.88
CA PRO A 172 -4.69 21.18 -15.95
C PRO A 172 -5.65 22.01 -15.09
N GLY A 173 -5.53 21.87 -13.76
CA GLY A 173 -6.35 22.61 -12.80
C GLY A 173 -7.71 21.98 -12.48
N GLU A 174 -7.95 20.76 -12.93
CA GLU A 174 -9.05 19.93 -12.43
C GLU A 174 -8.75 19.51 -10.98
N TRP A 175 -9.56 20.02 -10.04
CA TRP A 175 -9.47 19.64 -8.63
C TRP A 175 -10.44 18.49 -8.38
N LEU A 176 -9.92 17.31 -8.09
CA LEU A 176 -10.73 16.19 -7.62
C LEU A 176 -11.19 16.48 -6.19
N GLU A 177 -12.50 16.53 -5.94
CA GLU A 177 -13.03 16.75 -4.59
C GLU A 177 -12.70 15.58 -3.65
N ALA A 178 -12.68 14.35 -4.17
CA ALA A 178 -12.37 13.13 -3.41
C ALA A 178 -11.47 12.19 -4.24
N PRO A 179 -10.17 12.52 -4.45
CA PRO A 179 -9.29 11.81 -5.38
C PRO A 179 -9.10 10.33 -5.07
N PHE A 180 -9.35 9.92 -3.83
CA PHE A 180 -9.21 8.53 -3.37
C PHE A 180 -10.51 7.73 -3.39
N GLU A 181 -11.68 8.38 -3.56
CA GLU A 181 -12.98 7.67 -3.63
C GLU A 181 -13.27 7.14 -5.04
N GLU A 182 -12.75 7.79 -6.07
CA GLU A 182 -12.97 7.42 -7.48
C GLU A 182 -11.99 6.35 -8.01
N ALA A 183 -11.03 5.92 -7.20
CA ALA A 183 -9.99 4.99 -7.60
C ALA A 183 -10.57 3.57 -7.79
N ASP A 184 -10.73 3.13 -9.05
CA ASP A 184 -11.16 1.76 -9.40
C ASP A 184 -10.01 0.75 -9.13
N PRO A 185 -10.17 -0.20 -8.20
CA PRO A 185 -9.18 -1.23 -7.93
C PRO A 185 -8.81 -2.08 -9.15
N GLY A 186 -9.72 -2.24 -10.12
CA GLY A 186 -9.48 -2.96 -11.39
C GLY A 186 -8.57 -2.22 -12.37
N ARG A 187 -8.25 -0.95 -12.11
CA ARG A 187 -7.33 -0.12 -12.92
C ARG A 187 -5.93 -0.03 -12.32
N VAL A 188 -5.69 -0.64 -11.15
CA VAL A 188 -4.37 -0.63 -10.51
C VAL A 188 -3.41 -1.51 -11.31
N VAL A 189 -2.41 -0.87 -11.90
CA VAL A 189 -1.31 -1.52 -12.62
C VAL A 189 -0.32 -2.11 -11.61
N CYS A 190 0.04 -1.32 -10.60
CA CYS A 190 0.99 -1.71 -9.56
C CYS A 190 0.56 -1.14 -8.21
N ARG A 191 0.79 -1.93 -7.15
CA ARG A 191 0.71 -1.51 -5.75
C ARG A 191 2.05 -1.79 -5.07
N PHE A 192 2.56 -0.80 -4.35
CA PHE A 192 3.74 -0.95 -3.51
C PHE A 192 3.35 -0.58 -2.09
N ASP A 193 3.64 -1.47 -1.15
CA ASP A 193 3.44 -1.23 0.28
C ASP A 193 4.81 -1.27 0.96
N VAL A 194 5.10 -0.25 1.77
CA VAL A 194 6.28 -0.19 2.63
C VAL A 194 5.76 -0.09 4.06
N SER A 195 6.22 -1.01 4.90
CA SER A 195 5.89 -0.96 6.33
C SER A 195 7.10 -0.47 7.11
N SER A 196 6.90 0.53 7.98
CA SER A 196 7.99 1.06 8.81
C SER A 196 8.58 0.01 9.74
N VAL A 197 7.75 -0.92 10.23
CA VAL A 197 8.18 -2.04 11.09
C VAL A 197 9.15 -2.99 10.38
N PHE A 198 8.98 -3.20 9.08
CA PHE A 198 9.83 -4.10 8.29
C PHE A 198 11.01 -3.35 7.65
N ASP A 199 10.85 -2.07 7.30
CA ASP A 199 11.90 -1.24 6.73
C ASP A 199 13.06 -1.00 7.72
N GLU A 200 12.76 -0.83 9.01
CA GLU A 200 13.78 -0.72 10.07
C GLU A 200 14.65 -1.98 10.23
N LEU A 201 14.20 -3.16 9.76
CA LEU A 201 14.96 -4.42 9.85
C LEU A 201 16.02 -4.56 8.76
N ASP A 202 15.86 -3.85 7.63
CA ASP A 202 16.78 -3.89 6.49
C ASP A 202 17.86 -2.77 6.55
N GLY A 203 17.81 -1.89 7.57
CA GLY A 203 18.66 -0.70 7.71
C GLY A 203 20.02 -0.87 8.42
N ASP A 204 20.48 -2.08 8.76
CA ASP A 204 21.78 -2.32 9.45
C ASP A 204 22.96 -2.64 8.50
N ASP A 205 22.77 -2.68 7.18
CA ASP A 205 23.88 -2.93 6.24
C ASP A 205 24.64 -1.63 5.88
N GLY A 206 25.52 -1.19 6.77
CA GLY A 206 26.79 -0.53 6.40
C GLY A 206 26.96 0.95 6.76
N ASP A 207 27.21 1.24 8.03
CA ASP A 207 27.88 2.46 8.49
C ASP A 207 29.32 2.57 7.95
N ASP A 208 29.76 3.82 7.78
CA ASP A 208 30.94 4.29 7.08
C ASP A 208 32.27 3.67 7.55
N GLY A 209 33.07 3.25 6.56
CA GLY A 209 34.48 2.87 6.72
C GLY A 209 35.39 3.72 5.83
N ASP A 210 35.50 5.01 6.15
CA ASP A 210 36.70 5.86 6.03
C ASP A 210 37.60 5.59 4.79
N LEU A 211 37.30 6.23 3.66
CA LEU A 211 38.21 6.33 2.52
C LEU A 211 38.75 7.77 2.39
N VAL A 212 39.48 8.21 3.40
CA VAL A 212 40.44 9.30 3.28
C VAL A 212 41.75 8.93 4.00
N ASP A 213 42.70 8.34 3.27
CA ASP A 213 44.12 8.53 3.60
C ASP A 213 44.99 8.41 2.34
N ASP A 214 45.54 9.57 1.96
CA ASP A 214 46.85 9.79 1.37
C ASP A 214 47.30 8.95 0.16
N LEU A 215 47.04 9.49 -1.04
CA LEU A 215 47.89 9.25 -2.20
C LEU A 215 48.63 10.54 -2.58
N ASP A 216 49.68 10.85 -1.83
CA ASP A 216 50.78 11.67 -2.34
C ASP A 216 52.12 10.95 -2.13
N ASP A 217 52.64 10.51 -3.27
CA ASP A 217 54.00 10.77 -3.75
C ASP A 217 55.11 9.70 -3.60
N GLU A 218 55.85 9.65 -4.71
CA GLU A 218 57.23 9.17 -4.91
C GLU A 218 57.52 7.74 -5.43
N GLU A 219 58.21 7.76 -6.59
CA GLU A 219 59.21 6.79 -7.09
C GLU A 219 58.81 5.82 -8.23
N LEU A 220 58.52 6.38 -9.42
CA LEU A 220 58.74 5.67 -10.69
C LEU A 220 60.22 5.81 -11.12
N GLU A 221 61.04 4.82 -10.78
CA GLU A 221 62.39 4.65 -11.35
C GLU A 221 62.34 4.07 -12.79
N PRO A 222 63.34 4.37 -13.63
CA PRO A 222 63.21 4.40 -15.07
C PRO A 222 63.20 3.02 -15.74
N LEU A 223 62.40 2.94 -16.80
CA LEU A 223 62.30 1.80 -17.72
C LEU A 223 63.68 1.45 -18.29
N ASP A 224 64.12 0.22 -18.02
CA ASP A 224 65.30 -0.39 -18.62
C ASP A 224 65.20 -0.35 -20.15
N ALA A 225 66.17 0.32 -20.76
CA ALA A 225 66.51 0.15 -22.15
C ALA A 225 67.36 -1.12 -22.27
N ASP A 226 66.79 -2.23 -22.72
CA ASP A 226 67.52 -3.14 -23.60
C ASP A 226 66.63 -4.16 -24.33
N ARG A 227 66.79 -4.10 -25.67
CA ARG A 227 66.56 -5.13 -26.70
C ARG A 227 65.24 -5.21 -27.47
#